data_AF-A0A0L1J922-F1
#
_entry.id   AF-A0A0L1J922-F1
#
_cell.length_a   1.000
_cell.length_b   1.000
_cell.length_c   1.000
_cell.angle_alpha   90.00
_cell.angle_beta   90.00
_cell.angle_gamma   90.00
#
_symmetry.space_group_name_H-M   'P 1'
#
loop_
_entity.id
_entity.type
_entity.pdbx_description
1 polymer ?
#
loop_
_entity_poly.entity_id
_entity_poly.type
_entity_poly.pdbx_seq_one_letter_code
_entity_poly.pdbx_strand_id
1 'polypeptide(L)'
;MRNVSMYLGKLGPRSKDFTSNPSEKDLLLDVLRRLERLEEHCKIDPDSAGHDGASRSMSVSSDLSGTRPASIDLLHGSQPRTPNTQPVVNSMLNGIKDDQARSLLSSNVFCHLRNIESRLFANEACVKAMEAAMAEVERLESTRKVDVLNPPVITKEMAKRWVESYYDIYQFEGFRVPLKKSFVMSIPDLLEIPHVQLDSTSRIIYYNILLQGILLDPEYLPGRGKIIQYLYQSCMMLVDDWLCHIRNTLPDMFAAFVMLSMTLEGCNSEMAWKIFGYGCDIARALGFFSVDEQSDGHDSQPELHSTREINFPDPTITGIDDASTRYIQIHFLASMRLTLTLLKYLDLVDAEMPQDTDVYDQVLDGLIAEVQTIMSDWNAEELVSTATNHVDAWFSVDILFSSYKMLIVFTQSKRCNQNSQSLPRHTVDVARKSLRIFQSLMSAELHAYWGISLILLHQFIPFFILCADIIGSHRYDELEDDFVLVSWLNDFVDKAAEERSELRPIAAIAKAMTIACQQVKFPAS
;
A
#
# COMPACT_ATOMS: atom_id res chain seq x y z
N MET A 1 1.86 1.08 2.99
CA MET A 1 2.45 2.33 3.51
C MET A 1 3.44 2.08 4.62
N ARG A 2 4.64 1.58 4.26
CA ARG A 2 5.88 1.73 5.02
C ARG A 2 6.89 2.40 4.11
N ASN A 3 6.67 3.69 3.90
CA ASN A 3 7.72 4.66 3.60
C ASN A 3 8.30 5.26 4.90
N VAL A 4 7.89 4.73 6.07
CA VAL A 4 8.19 5.27 7.39
C VAL A 4 9.68 5.10 7.79
N SER A 5 10.37 4.07 7.29
CA SER A 5 11.74 3.75 7.77
C SER A 5 12.86 4.60 7.12
N MET A 6 12.65 5.23 5.94
CA MET A 6 13.77 5.90 5.23
C MET A 6 13.90 7.42 5.51
N TYR A 7 12.85 8.07 6.04
CA TYR A 7 12.82 9.53 6.19
C TYR A 7 13.03 10.07 7.61
N LEU A 8 13.18 9.21 8.63
CA LEU A 8 13.70 9.60 9.94
C LEU A 8 15.19 10.03 9.89
N GLY A 9 15.91 9.73 8.80
CA GLY A 9 17.31 10.13 8.60
C GLY A 9 17.54 11.55 8.07
N LYS A 10 16.50 12.31 7.71
CA LYS A 10 16.63 13.70 7.20
C LYS A 10 16.12 14.79 8.16
N LEU A 11 15.86 14.44 9.42
CA LEU A 11 15.88 15.41 10.50
C LEU A 11 17.34 15.59 10.95
N GLY A 12 17.99 16.65 10.45
CA GLY A 12 19.23 17.16 11.06
C GLY A 12 19.05 17.42 12.56
N PRO A 13 20.12 17.40 13.36
CA PRO A 13 20.09 17.02 14.77
C PRO A 13 19.27 18.02 15.58
N ARG A 14 18.06 17.63 15.97
CA ARG A 14 17.44 18.20 17.17
C ARG A 14 17.99 17.42 18.35
N SER A 15 19.03 17.96 18.97
CA SER A 15 19.41 17.58 20.33
C SER A 15 18.26 17.92 21.28
N LYS A 16 17.35 16.97 21.47
CA LYS A 16 16.56 16.83 22.68
C LYS A 16 16.57 15.36 23.01
N ASP A 17 17.08 15.05 24.20
CA ASP A 17 17.23 13.72 24.75
C ASP A 17 16.00 12.86 24.45
N PHE A 18 16.16 11.83 23.60
CA PHE A 18 15.19 10.76 23.45
C PHE A 18 15.35 9.82 24.66
N THR A 19 14.87 10.27 25.81
CA THR A 19 14.29 9.35 26.78
C THR A 19 13.09 8.71 26.08
N SER A 20 13.05 7.38 25.97
CA SER A 20 11.91 6.63 25.41
C SER A 20 10.60 7.20 25.93
N ASN A 21 9.88 7.95 25.09
CA ASN A 21 8.67 8.66 25.53
C ASN A 21 7.58 7.60 25.79
N PRO A 22 7.04 7.51 27.02
CA PRO A 22 5.94 6.60 27.33
C PRO A 22 4.73 6.79 26.40
N SER A 23 4.55 8.01 25.86
CA SER A 23 3.37 8.43 25.10
C SER A 23 3.11 7.69 23.78
N GLU A 24 4.12 7.15 23.09
CA GLU A 24 3.91 6.45 21.80
C GLU A 24 3.45 5.01 21.99
N LYS A 25 4.01 4.31 22.99
CA LYS A 25 3.50 3.00 23.41
C LYS A 25 2.08 3.12 23.97
N ASP A 26 1.82 4.19 24.72
CA ASP A 26 0.48 4.49 25.22
C ASP A 26 -0.52 4.72 24.08
N LEU A 27 -0.12 5.37 22.98
CA LEU A 27 -0.96 5.59 21.79
C LEU A 27 -1.29 4.28 21.07
N LEU A 28 -0.32 3.39 20.83
CA LEU A 28 -0.57 2.10 20.19
C LEU A 28 -1.46 1.22 21.05
N LEU A 29 -1.22 1.19 22.37
CA LEU A 29 -2.08 0.48 23.32
C LEU A 29 -3.48 1.09 23.41
N ASP A 30 -3.62 2.41 23.24
CA ASP A 30 -4.92 3.06 23.18
C ASP A 30 -5.65 2.71 21.88
N VAL A 31 -4.98 2.73 20.72
CA VAL A 31 -5.58 2.29 19.44
C VAL A 31 -5.97 0.81 19.50
N LEU A 32 -5.12 -0.06 20.08
CA LEU A 32 -5.45 -1.47 20.29
C LEU A 32 -6.65 -1.63 21.23
N ARG A 33 -6.66 -0.93 22.37
CA ARG A 33 -7.82 -0.93 23.28
C ARG A 33 -9.07 -0.35 22.62
N ARG A 34 -8.94 0.63 21.74
CA ARG A 34 -10.06 1.21 20.99
C ARG A 34 -10.61 0.21 19.99
N LEU A 35 -9.75 -0.50 19.25
CA LEU A 35 -10.14 -1.58 18.37
C LEU A 35 -10.73 -2.77 19.13
N GLU A 36 -10.14 -3.17 20.25
CA GLU A 36 -10.70 -4.21 21.13
C GLU A 36 -12.05 -3.79 21.68
N ARG A 37 -12.19 -2.54 22.18
CA ARG A 37 -13.50 -1.99 22.59
C ARG A 37 -14.48 -1.93 21.43
N LEU A 38 -14.03 -1.60 20.22
CA LEU A 38 -14.85 -1.63 19.01
C LEU A 38 -15.37 -3.05 18.75
N GLU A 39 -14.47 -4.02 18.81
CA GLU A 39 -14.75 -5.44 18.57
C GLU A 39 -15.62 -6.06 19.68
N GLU A 40 -15.47 -5.61 20.92
CA GLU A 40 -16.31 -5.98 22.06
C GLU A 40 -17.68 -5.29 22.00
N HIS A 41 -17.73 -4.01 21.67
CA HIS A 41 -18.97 -3.23 21.55
C HIS A 41 -19.85 -3.74 20.40
N CYS A 42 -19.22 -4.21 19.33
CA CYS A 42 -19.91 -4.84 18.22
C CYS A 42 -20.24 -6.33 18.44
N LYS A 43 -19.93 -6.90 19.61
CA LYS A 43 -20.44 -8.21 20.06
C LYS A 43 -21.49 -7.98 21.14
N ILE A 44 -22.78 -8.05 20.81
CA ILE A 44 -23.84 -8.02 21.82
C ILE A 44 -24.59 -9.36 21.89
N ASP A 45 -24.52 -9.91 23.10
CA ASP A 45 -25.23 -10.97 23.80
C ASP A 45 -25.10 -12.45 23.39
N PRO A 46 -24.42 -13.28 24.23
CA PRO A 46 -24.40 -14.73 24.13
C PRO A 46 -25.60 -15.35 24.85
N ASP A 47 -26.82 -15.00 24.48
CA ASP A 47 -28.02 -15.61 25.06
C ASP A 47 -28.88 -16.32 23.99
N SER A 48 -28.28 -17.32 23.31
CA SER A 48 -28.99 -18.55 22.99
C SER A 48 -28.04 -19.74 22.77
N ALA A 49 -27.66 -20.37 23.88
CA ALA A 49 -27.48 -21.82 24.09
C ALA A 49 -26.70 -22.65 23.05
N GLY A 50 -25.52 -23.14 23.46
CA GLY A 50 -24.92 -24.35 22.88
C GLY A 50 -23.44 -24.60 23.15
N HIS A 51 -23.07 -24.75 24.43
CA HIS A 51 -21.87 -25.41 25.00
C HIS A 51 -20.61 -25.72 24.15
N ASP A 52 -19.48 -25.33 24.77
CA ASP A 52 -18.09 -25.81 24.65
C ASP A 52 -17.10 -25.03 23.75
N GLY A 53 -16.09 -24.44 24.41
CA GLY A 53 -14.72 -24.42 23.87
C GLY A 53 -13.93 -23.11 23.91
N ALA A 54 -13.15 -22.94 24.99
CA ALA A 54 -11.90 -22.18 25.07
C ALA A 54 -11.95 -20.63 25.04
N SER A 55 -11.88 -20.07 26.24
CA SER A 55 -11.50 -18.69 26.57
C SER A 55 -10.24 -18.23 25.81
N ARG A 56 -10.38 -17.19 24.96
CA ARG A 56 -9.26 -16.39 24.47
C ARG A 56 -9.22 -15.10 25.28
N SER A 57 -8.32 -15.04 26.27
CA SER A 57 -7.96 -13.82 26.98
C SER A 57 -6.50 -13.52 26.68
N MET A 58 -6.24 -12.34 26.11
CA MET A 58 -4.89 -11.82 25.95
C MET A 58 -4.47 -11.16 27.26
N SER A 59 -3.55 -11.78 28.00
CA SER A 59 -2.87 -11.12 29.10
C SER A 59 -1.41 -11.56 29.14
N VAL A 60 -0.49 -10.58 29.10
CA VAL A 60 0.94 -10.77 29.31
C VAL A 60 1.31 -10.09 30.63
N SER A 61 1.82 -10.90 31.55
CA SER A 61 2.31 -10.52 32.88
C SER A 61 3.55 -9.62 32.79
N SER A 62 3.56 -8.54 33.58
CA SER A 62 4.72 -7.66 33.77
C SER A 62 5.29 -7.85 35.17
N ASP A 63 6.49 -8.41 35.25
CA ASP A 63 7.36 -8.28 36.42
C ASP A 63 8.81 -8.22 35.93
N LEU A 64 9.53 -7.16 36.29
CA LEU A 64 10.90 -7.19 36.80
C LEU A 64 11.36 -5.78 37.17
N SER A 65 11.81 -5.65 38.40
CA SER A 65 12.19 -4.43 39.10
C SER A 65 13.69 -4.13 39.02
N GLY A 66 14.00 -2.86 38.73
CA GLY A 66 15.11 -2.02 39.24
C GLY A 66 16.57 -2.50 39.27
N THR A 67 17.47 -1.77 38.59
CA THR A 67 18.59 -0.99 39.22
C THR A 67 19.23 0.03 38.25
N ARG A 68 19.93 1.02 38.82
CA ARG A 68 20.37 2.34 38.30
C ARG A 68 21.76 2.36 37.56
N PRO A 69 22.24 3.51 37.03
CA PRO A 69 23.01 3.60 35.78
C PRO A 69 24.53 3.72 35.93
N ALA A 70 25.25 3.46 34.84
CA ALA A 70 26.62 3.92 34.60
C ALA A 70 26.68 4.65 33.24
N SER A 71 27.31 5.83 33.25
CA SER A 71 27.46 6.74 32.11
C SER A 71 28.72 6.45 31.30
N ILE A 72 28.81 7.10 30.10
CA ILE A 72 29.97 7.29 29.20
C ILE A 72 30.13 6.12 28.19
N ASP A 73 30.13 6.25 26.86
CA ASP A 73 30.54 7.34 25.95
C ASP A 73 29.81 7.27 24.58
N LEU A 74 29.71 8.41 23.89
CA LEU A 74 29.19 8.59 22.53
C LEU A 74 30.02 7.83 21.47
N LEU A 75 29.40 6.88 20.75
CA LEU A 75 29.84 6.46 19.42
C LEU A 75 28.64 6.14 18.51
N HIS A 76 28.74 6.63 17.27
CA HIS A 76 27.79 6.56 16.17
C HIS A 76 26.85 5.33 16.14
N GLY A 77 25.55 5.62 16.17
CA GLY A 77 24.47 4.64 15.99
C GLY A 77 24.63 3.85 14.70
N SER A 78 24.85 2.56 14.88
CA SER A 78 25.00 1.56 13.83
C SER A 78 23.68 0.78 13.76
N GLN A 79 22.91 0.98 12.69
CA GLN A 79 21.79 0.09 12.33
C GLN A 79 22.30 -1.36 12.15
N PRO A 80 21.44 -2.40 12.31
CA PRO A 80 21.86 -3.77 12.10
C PRO A 80 22.24 -3.97 10.63
N ARG A 81 23.55 -4.00 10.37
CA ARG A 81 24.16 -4.18 9.05
C ARG A 81 24.11 -5.64 8.64
N THR A 82 23.48 -5.94 7.50
CA THR A 82 23.99 -6.99 6.60
C THR A 82 25.12 -6.36 5.76
N PRO A 83 26.40 -6.72 5.96
CA PRO A 83 27.52 -5.85 5.53
C PRO A 83 27.74 -5.66 4.02
N ASN A 84 27.09 -6.45 3.14
CA ASN A 84 27.52 -6.57 1.74
C ASN A 84 26.51 -6.12 0.65
N THR A 85 25.24 -5.84 0.97
CA THR A 85 24.19 -5.57 -0.04
C THR A 85 23.91 -4.08 -0.28
N GLN A 86 23.97 -3.26 0.78
CA GLN A 86 23.73 -1.82 0.69
C GLN A 86 24.71 -1.06 -0.24
N PRO A 87 26.00 -1.45 -0.36
CA PRO A 87 26.90 -0.88 -1.37
C PRO A 87 26.45 -1.17 -2.81
N VAL A 88 25.86 -2.35 -3.06
CA VAL A 88 25.42 -2.78 -4.41
C VAL A 88 24.25 -1.93 -4.88
N VAL A 89 23.22 -1.76 -4.04
CA VAL A 89 22.05 -0.92 -4.35
C VAL A 89 22.46 0.53 -4.57
N ASN A 90 23.32 1.07 -3.70
CA ASN A 90 23.83 2.44 -3.87
C ASN A 90 24.65 2.58 -5.15
N SER A 91 25.45 1.58 -5.52
CA SER A 91 26.19 1.58 -6.79
C SER A 91 25.25 1.58 -8.01
N MET A 92 24.21 0.74 -7.99
CA MET A 92 23.19 0.68 -9.05
C MET A 92 22.46 2.02 -9.21
N LEU A 93 22.00 2.62 -8.11
CA LEU A 93 21.27 3.89 -8.14
C LEU A 93 22.17 5.08 -8.53
N ASN A 94 23.44 5.08 -8.11
CA ASN A 94 24.40 6.11 -8.52
C ASN A 94 24.76 6.03 -10.01
N GLY A 95 24.52 4.88 -10.66
CA GLY A 95 24.70 4.70 -12.09
C GLY A 95 23.64 5.44 -12.94
N ILE A 96 22.49 5.77 -12.35
CA ILE A 96 21.42 6.54 -13.02
C ILE A 96 21.66 8.02 -12.81
N LYS A 97 21.77 8.81 -13.88
CA LYS A 97 21.99 10.26 -13.80
C LYS A 97 20.72 11.05 -13.56
N ASP A 98 19.58 10.56 -14.04
CA ASP A 98 18.29 11.23 -13.86
C ASP A 98 17.81 11.13 -12.41
N ASP A 99 17.65 12.29 -11.77
CA ASP A 99 17.21 12.36 -10.38
C ASP A 99 15.77 11.84 -10.20
N GLN A 100 14.91 12.02 -11.21
CA GLN A 100 13.51 11.61 -11.17
C GLN A 100 13.37 10.08 -11.19
N ALA A 101 14.05 9.40 -12.12
CA ALA A 101 14.05 7.95 -12.20
C ALA A 101 14.76 7.31 -11.01
N ARG A 102 15.87 7.90 -10.54
CA ARG A 102 16.55 7.45 -9.32
C ARG A 102 15.62 7.51 -8.11
N SER A 103 14.89 8.63 -7.94
CA SER A 103 13.88 8.78 -6.87
C SER A 103 12.76 7.74 -7.02
N LEU A 104 12.18 7.60 -8.22
CA LEU A 104 11.10 6.64 -8.50
C LEU A 104 11.50 5.20 -8.13
N LEU A 105 12.67 4.75 -8.58
CA LEU A 105 13.15 3.40 -8.32
C LEU A 105 13.49 3.20 -6.84
N SER A 106 14.11 4.19 -6.21
CA SER A 106 14.40 4.16 -4.78
C SER A 106 13.12 4.04 -3.95
N SER A 107 12.09 4.85 -4.25
CA SER A 107 10.86 4.91 -3.44
C SER A 107 9.87 3.78 -3.72
N ASN A 108 9.84 3.23 -4.94
CA ASN A 108 8.81 2.26 -5.34
C ASN A 108 9.33 0.84 -5.58
N VAL A 109 10.63 0.64 -5.81
CA VAL A 109 11.21 -0.69 -6.04
C VAL A 109 12.12 -1.05 -4.88
N PHE A 110 13.25 -0.36 -4.74
CA PHE A 110 14.29 -0.73 -3.78
C PHE A 110 13.83 -0.59 -2.32
N CYS A 111 12.93 0.34 -2.02
CA CYS A 111 12.32 0.44 -0.69
C CYS A 111 11.58 -0.86 -0.30
N HIS A 112 10.87 -1.49 -1.23
CA HIS A 112 10.18 -2.76 -0.97
C HIS A 112 11.15 -3.94 -0.93
N LEU A 113 12.19 -3.91 -1.76
CA LEU A 113 13.19 -4.98 -1.83
C LEU A 113 14.10 -5.06 -0.62
N ARG A 114 14.24 -4.01 0.19
CA ARG A 114 15.10 -4.02 1.39
C ARG A 114 14.86 -5.24 2.29
N ASN A 115 13.62 -5.70 2.40
CA ASN A 115 13.27 -6.84 3.26
C ASN A 115 13.68 -8.21 2.66
N ILE A 116 14.06 -8.25 1.39
CA ILE A 116 14.47 -9.46 0.65
C ILE A 116 15.81 -9.28 -0.09
N GLU A 117 16.50 -8.17 0.14
CA GLU A 117 17.68 -7.74 -0.64
C GLU A 117 18.85 -8.70 -0.49
N SER A 118 19.01 -9.30 0.70
CA SER A 118 20.06 -10.27 1.00
C SER A 118 19.94 -11.52 0.14
N ARG A 119 18.73 -11.86 -0.30
CA ARG A 119 18.47 -12.99 -1.21
C ARG A 119 18.75 -12.63 -2.64
N LEU A 120 18.22 -11.50 -3.08
CA LEU A 120 18.34 -11.05 -4.46
C LEU A 120 19.78 -10.72 -4.81
N PHE A 121 20.46 -9.93 -3.99
CA PHE A 121 21.80 -9.44 -4.30
C PHE A 121 22.93 -10.38 -3.86
N ALA A 122 22.62 -11.52 -3.24
CA ALA A 122 23.58 -12.62 -3.10
C ALA A 122 23.72 -13.45 -4.38
N ASN A 123 22.73 -13.41 -5.28
CA ASN A 123 22.76 -14.15 -6.53
C ASN A 123 23.33 -13.29 -7.66
N GLU A 124 24.45 -13.72 -8.25
CA GLU A 124 25.15 -12.97 -9.30
C GLU A 124 24.29 -12.74 -10.55
N ALA A 125 23.43 -13.69 -10.91
CA ALA A 125 22.54 -13.54 -12.07
C ALA A 125 21.45 -12.49 -11.80
N CYS A 126 20.90 -12.45 -10.59
CA CYS A 126 19.97 -11.39 -10.18
C CYS A 126 20.65 -10.01 -10.16
N VAL A 127 21.89 -9.92 -9.66
CA VAL A 127 22.67 -8.67 -9.68
C VAL A 127 22.88 -8.20 -11.11
N LYS A 128 23.34 -9.07 -12.01
CA LYS A 128 23.53 -8.74 -13.44
C LYS A 128 22.24 -8.31 -14.12
N ALA A 129 21.11 -8.95 -13.81
CA ALA A 129 19.81 -8.57 -14.33
C ALA A 129 19.43 -7.14 -13.89
N MET A 130 19.61 -6.84 -12.60
CA MET A 130 19.33 -5.51 -12.05
C MET A 130 20.27 -4.44 -12.64
N GLU A 131 21.56 -4.74 -12.81
CA GLU A 131 22.51 -3.83 -13.47
C GLU A 131 22.13 -3.55 -14.93
N ALA A 132 21.73 -4.60 -15.67
CA ALA A 132 21.23 -4.46 -17.03
C ALA A 132 19.96 -3.61 -17.09
N ALA A 133 19.04 -3.77 -16.13
CA ALA A 133 17.88 -2.92 -16.00
C ALA A 133 18.25 -1.45 -15.79
N MET A 134 19.19 -1.16 -14.88
CA MET A 134 19.62 0.23 -14.62
C MET A 134 20.26 0.87 -15.86
N ALA A 135 21.05 0.11 -16.63
CA ALA A 135 21.63 0.59 -17.88
C ALA A 135 20.55 0.88 -18.94
N GLU A 136 19.51 0.06 -19.02
CA GLU A 136 18.38 0.29 -19.93
C GLU A 136 17.54 1.50 -19.53
N VAL A 137 17.32 1.70 -18.23
CA VAL A 137 16.63 2.89 -17.68
C VAL A 137 17.34 4.17 -18.14
N GLU A 138 18.65 4.26 -17.92
CA GLU A 138 19.49 5.40 -18.36
C GLU A 138 19.42 5.58 -19.89
N ARG A 139 19.41 4.49 -20.67
CA ARG A 139 19.29 4.55 -22.13
C ARG A 139 17.93 5.10 -22.57
N LEU A 140 16.84 4.64 -21.97
CA LEU A 140 15.47 5.07 -22.28
C LEU A 140 15.30 6.56 -21.99
N GLU A 141 15.94 7.07 -20.95
CA GLU A 141 15.96 8.49 -20.60
C GLU A 141 16.74 9.34 -21.60
N SER A 142 17.91 8.88 -22.06
CA SER A 142 18.68 9.58 -23.09
C SER A 142 17.92 9.72 -24.43
N THR A 143 16.91 8.87 -24.63
CA THR A 143 16.04 8.86 -25.82
C THR A 143 14.71 9.58 -25.58
N ARG A 144 14.49 10.16 -24.38
CA ARG A 144 13.24 10.84 -24.02
C ARG A 144 13.07 12.11 -24.85
N LYS A 145 12.44 11.97 -26.01
CA LYS A 145 11.76 13.08 -26.66
C LYS A 145 10.63 13.50 -25.72
N VAL A 146 10.58 14.79 -25.38
CA VAL A 146 9.40 15.39 -24.76
C VAL A 146 8.31 15.29 -25.82
N ASP A 147 7.56 14.19 -25.82
CA ASP A 147 6.26 14.19 -26.49
C ASP A 147 5.42 15.18 -25.70
N VAL A 148 5.32 16.40 -26.24
CA VAL A 148 4.24 17.32 -25.92
C VAL A 148 2.98 16.61 -26.41
N LEU A 149 2.45 15.73 -25.57
CA LEU A 149 1.24 15.00 -25.86
C LEU A 149 0.17 16.05 -26.12
N ASN A 150 -0.39 16.05 -27.33
CA ASN A 150 -1.64 16.76 -27.55
C ASN A 150 -2.62 16.25 -26.48
N PRO A 151 -3.26 17.15 -25.71
CA PRO A 151 -4.15 16.73 -24.64
C PRO A 151 -5.21 15.81 -25.25
N PRO A 152 -5.47 14.65 -24.62
CA PRO A 152 -6.50 13.74 -25.11
C PRO A 152 -7.85 14.47 -25.08
N VAL A 153 -8.66 14.22 -26.11
CA VAL A 153 -9.98 14.86 -26.20
C VAL A 153 -10.92 14.15 -25.21
N ILE A 154 -11.16 14.79 -24.07
CA ILE A 154 -12.24 14.41 -23.14
C ILE A 154 -13.44 15.30 -23.47
N THR A 155 -14.48 14.74 -24.10
CA THR A 155 -15.69 15.52 -24.39
C THR A 155 -16.50 15.74 -23.11
N LYS A 156 -17.37 16.75 -23.10
CA LYS A 156 -18.27 17.02 -21.96
C LYS A 156 -19.18 15.83 -21.69
N GLU A 157 -19.63 15.15 -22.73
CA GLU A 157 -20.50 13.99 -22.65
C GLU A 157 -19.79 12.82 -21.98
N MET A 158 -18.52 12.56 -22.35
CA MET A 158 -17.69 11.55 -21.68
C MET A 158 -17.50 11.90 -20.20
N ALA A 159 -17.12 13.15 -19.91
CA ALA A 159 -16.90 13.59 -18.54
C ALA A 159 -18.18 13.47 -17.67
N LYS A 160 -19.33 13.89 -18.20
CA LYS A 160 -20.63 13.79 -17.51
C LYS A 160 -21.02 12.34 -17.28
N ARG A 161 -20.81 11.46 -18.26
CA ARG A 161 -21.07 10.02 -18.12
C ARG A 161 -20.20 9.40 -17.02
N TRP A 162 -18.91 9.70 -16.99
CA TRP A 162 -18.00 9.19 -15.95
C TRP A 162 -18.36 9.68 -14.55
N VAL A 163 -18.77 10.95 -14.42
CA VAL A 163 -19.30 11.48 -13.15
C VAL A 163 -20.57 10.73 -12.74
N GLU A 164 -21.47 10.45 -13.67
CA GLU A 164 -22.70 9.70 -13.40
C GLU A 164 -22.38 8.28 -12.90
N SER A 165 -21.57 7.52 -13.65
CA SER A 165 -21.13 6.18 -13.26
C SER A 165 -20.44 6.16 -11.89
N TYR A 166 -19.59 7.16 -11.60
CA TYR A 166 -18.94 7.25 -10.30
C TYR A 166 -19.94 7.44 -9.16
N TYR A 167 -20.89 8.38 -9.30
CA TYR A 167 -21.88 8.63 -8.25
C TYR A 167 -22.88 7.48 -8.09
N ASP A 168 -23.07 6.65 -9.10
CA ASP A 168 -23.99 5.52 -9.02
C ASP A 168 -23.32 4.30 -8.35
N ILE A 169 -21.98 4.19 -8.41
CA ILE A 169 -21.22 3.03 -7.90
C ILE A 169 -20.49 3.34 -6.58
N TYR A 170 -19.90 4.52 -6.43
CA TYR A 170 -19.03 4.87 -5.29
C TYR A 170 -19.73 5.66 -4.17
N GLN A 171 -21.07 5.62 -4.08
CA GLN A 171 -21.82 6.30 -3.01
C GLN A 171 -22.31 5.29 -1.97
N PHE A 172 -21.45 4.98 -1.01
CA PHE A 172 -21.80 4.17 0.17
C PHE A 172 -21.59 4.98 1.46
N GLU A 173 -22.18 4.49 2.55
CA GLU A 173 -22.05 5.14 3.85
C GLU A 173 -20.58 5.17 4.31
N GLY A 174 -20.13 6.32 4.83
CA GLY A 174 -18.72 6.55 5.20
C GLY A 174 -17.82 7.05 4.05
N PHE A 175 -18.20 6.88 2.78
CA PHE A 175 -17.41 7.36 1.63
C PHE A 175 -18.28 8.13 0.62
N ARG A 176 -18.74 9.32 1.04
CA ARG A 176 -19.51 10.21 0.16
C ARG A 176 -18.65 11.37 -0.32
N VAL A 177 -18.70 11.64 -1.61
CA VAL A 177 -18.08 12.84 -2.18
C VAL A 177 -18.70 14.07 -1.50
N PRO A 178 -17.90 14.94 -0.86
CA PRO A 178 -18.40 16.11 -0.13
C PRO A 178 -18.77 17.27 -1.10
N LEU A 179 -19.18 16.95 -2.32
CA LEU A 179 -19.65 17.86 -3.35
C LEU A 179 -20.97 17.34 -3.92
N LYS A 180 -21.92 18.24 -4.21
CA LYS A 180 -23.21 17.85 -4.79
C LYS A 180 -23.01 17.31 -6.22
N LYS A 181 -23.64 16.18 -6.57
CA LYS A 181 -23.61 15.60 -7.94
C LYS A 181 -23.90 16.65 -9.02
N SER A 182 -24.93 17.48 -8.82
CA SER A 182 -25.28 18.56 -9.76
C SER A 182 -24.18 19.59 -9.96
N PHE A 183 -23.41 19.91 -8.92
CA PHE A 183 -22.25 20.79 -9.04
C PHE A 183 -21.15 20.12 -9.85
N VAL A 184 -20.78 18.87 -9.52
CA VAL A 184 -19.73 18.13 -10.24
C VAL A 184 -20.08 17.93 -11.71
N MET A 185 -21.35 17.65 -12.03
CA MET A 185 -21.86 17.54 -13.41
C MET A 185 -21.75 18.84 -14.21
N SER A 186 -21.70 20.00 -13.54
CA SER A 186 -21.55 21.30 -14.19
C SER A 186 -20.09 21.71 -14.43
N ILE A 187 -19.12 21.07 -13.75
CA ILE A 187 -17.69 21.42 -13.86
C ILE A 187 -17.16 21.40 -15.30
N PRO A 188 -17.49 20.43 -16.18
CA PRO A 188 -17.04 20.47 -17.57
C PRO A 188 -17.45 21.76 -18.30
N ASP A 189 -18.63 22.31 -17.99
CA ASP A 189 -19.12 23.56 -18.57
C ASP A 189 -18.45 24.78 -17.92
N LEU A 190 -18.22 24.74 -16.60
CA LEU A 190 -17.57 25.82 -15.87
C LEU A 190 -16.11 26.01 -16.27
N LEU A 191 -15.39 24.92 -16.58
CA LEU A 191 -13.98 24.95 -16.99
C LEU A 191 -13.75 25.67 -18.32
N GLU A 192 -14.78 25.81 -19.17
CA GLU A 192 -14.69 26.55 -20.43
C GLU A 192 -14.91 28.06 -20.28
N ILE A 193 -15.45 28.50 -19.14
CA ILE A 193 -15.78 29.91 -18.92
C ILE A 193 -14.52 30.62 -18.40
N PRO A 194 -13.87 31.53 -19.17
CA PRO A 194 -12.58 32.09 -18.80
C PRO A 194 -12.58 32.91 -17.50
N HIS A 195 -13.75 33.40 -17.10
CA HIS A 195 -13.94 34.23 -15.91
C HIS A 195 -14.32 33.43 -14.65
N VAL A 196 -14.58 32.13 -14.77
CA VAL A 196 -14.90 31.26 -13.64
C VAL A 196 -13.63 30.54 -13.19
N GLN A 197 -13.27 30.72 -11.93
CA GLN A 197 -12.17 29.97 -11.31
C GLN A 197 -12.76 29.01 -10.28
N LEU A 198 -12.53 27.71 -10.52
CA LEU A 198 -12.80 26.68 -9.53
C LEU A 198 -11.58 26.54 -8.62
N ASP A 199 -11.81 26.42 -7.32
CA ASP A 199 -10.76 26.16 -6.35
C ASP A 199 -10.06 24.81 -6.62
N SER A 200 -8.80 24.71 -6.22
CA SER A 200 -7.98 23.53 -6.48
C SER A 200 -8.53 22.26 -5.82
N THR A 201 -9.14 22.36 -4.63
CA THR A 201 -9.80 21.23 -3.94
C THR A 201 -10.91 20.65 -4.82
N SER A 202 -11.85 21.48 -5.29
CA SER A 202 -12.95 21.05 -6.16
C SER A 202 -12.46 20.44 -7.48
N ARG A 203 -11.42 21.02 -8.10
CA ARG A 203 -10.84 20.52 -9.35
C ARG A 203 -10.13 19.18 -9.16
N ILE A 204 -9.37 19.03 -8.09
CA ILE A 204 -8.72 17.75 -7.71
C ILE A 204 -9.77 16.65 -7.54
N ILE A 205 -10.85 16.94 -6.80
CA ILE A 205 -11.93 15.98 -6.59
C ILE A 205 -12.57 15.60 -7.92
N TYR A 206 -12.85 16.58 -8.79
CA TYR A 206 -13.42 16.34 -10.11
C TYR A 206 -12.55 15.45 -11.01
N TYR A 207 -11.26 15.77 -11.16
CA TYR A 207 -10.37 14.96 -12.00
C TYR A 207 -10.17 13.54 -11.45
N ASN A 208 -10.18 13.37 -10.12
CA ASN A 208 -10.18 12.04 -9.51
C ASN A 208 -11.47 11.26 -9.77
N ILE A 209 -12.63 11.93 -9.73
CA ILE A 209 -13.92 11.32 -10.11
C ILE A 209 -13.88 10.88 -11.57
N LEU A 210 -13.33 11.70 -12.48
CA LEU A 210 -13.15 11.31 -13.88
C LEU A 210 -12.21 10.10 -14.02
N LEU A 211 -11.11 10.09 -13.26
CA LEU A 211 -10.17 8.97 -13.27
C LEU A 211 -10.86 7.68 -12.83
N GLN A 212 -11.61 7.69 -11.74
CA GLN A 212 -12.34 6.51 -11.29
C GLN A 212 -13.47 6.13 -12.25
N GLY A 213 -14.15 7.11 -12.85
CA GLY A 213 -15.22 6.88 -13.82
C GLY A 213 -14.75 6.26 -15.15
N ILE A 214 -13.59 6.66 -15.70
CA ILE A 214 -13.03 6.00 -16.90
C ILE A 214 -12.63 4.55 -16.62
N LEU A 215 -12.27 4.23 -15.38
CA LEU A 215 -11.90 2.87 -14.98
C LEU A 215 -13.13 1.97 -14.83
N LEU A 216 -14.29 2.54 -14.53
CA LEU A 216 -15.58 1.86 -14.55
C LEU A 216 -16.19 1.77 -15.96
N ASP A 217 -15.67 2.50 -16.95
CA ASP A 217 -16.24 2.56 -18.29
C ASP A 217 -16.00 1.23 -19.02
N PRO A 218 -17.07 0.46 -19.35
CA PRO A 218 -16.92 -0.79 -20.09
C PRO A 218 -16.54 -0.56 -21.55
N GLU A 219 -16.68 0.65 -22.09
CA GLU A 219 -16.32 0.95 -23.47
C GLU A 219 -14.79 0.97 -23.63
N TYR A 220 -14.30 0.18 -24.59
CA TYR A 220 -12.90 0.28 -25.02
C TYR A 220 -12.64 1.67 -25.59
N LEU A 221 -11.76 2.41 -24.93
CA LEU A 221 -11.38 3.78 -25.28
C LEU A 221 -9.94 3.77 -25.80
N PRO A 222 -9.71 3.95 -27.11
CA PRO A 222 -8.36 4.08 -27.65
C PRO A 222 -7.61 5.22 -26.96
N GLY A 223 -6.43 4.94 -26.42
CA GLY A 223 -5.63 5.94 -25.69
C GLY A 223 -6.10 6.20 -24.25
N ARG A 224 -6.81 5.25 -23.62
CA ARG A 224 -7.20 5.30 -22.21
C ARG A 224 -6.04 5.67 -21.29
N GLY A 225 -4.85 5.10 -21.46
CA GLY A 225 -3.66 5.45 -20.67
C GLY A 225 -3.21 6.90 -20.83
N LYS A 226 -3.38 7.52 -22.02
CA LYS A 226 -3.11 8.96 -22.21
C LYS A 226 -4.11 9.83 -21.45
N ILE A 227 -5.38 9.43 -21.40
CA ILE A 227 -6.40 10.11 -20.59
C ILE A 227 -6.05 10.02 -19.10
N ILE A 228 -5.71 8.82 -18.62
CA ILE A 228 -5.28 8.60 -17.23
C ILE A 228 -4.07 9.49 -16.90
N GLN A 229 -3.07 9.52 -17.79
CA GLN A 229 -1.88 10.35 -17.61
C GLN A 229 -2.22 11.85 -17.59
N TYR A 230 -3.11 12.30 -18.47
CA TYR A 230 -3.58 13.70 -18.49
C TYR A 230 -4.32 14.07 -17.19
N LEU A 231 -5.20 13.21 -16.69
CA LEU A 231 -5.92 13.44 -15.43
C LEU A 231 -4.95 13.48 -14.24
N TYR A 232 -3.99 12.56 -14.20
CA TYR A 232 -2.92 12.56 -13.20
C TYR A 232 -2.12 13.88 -13.23
N GLN A 233 -1.63 14.29 -14.41
CA GLN A 233 -0.87 15.52 -14.57
C GLN A 233 -1.70 16.76 -14.19
N SER A 234 -2.98 16.77 -14.56
CA SER A 234 -3.91 17.85 -14.20
C SER A 234 -4.04 18.02 -12.70
N CYS A 235 -4.14 16.92 -11.94
CA CYS A 235 -4.11 16.97 -10.49
C CYS A 235 -2.74 17.39 -9.95
N MET A 236 -1.63 16.88 -10.49
CA MET A 236 -0.29 17.26 -10.04
C MET A 236 -0.02 18.76 -10.18
N MET A 237 -0.50 19.39 -11.26
CA MET A 237 -0.39 20.85 -11.45
C MET A 237 -1.18 21.66 -10.40
N LEU A 238 -2.16 21.06 -9.73
CA LEU A 238 -2.99 21.70 -8.72
C LEU A 238 -2.47 21.47 -7.30
N VAL A 239 -1.54 20.54 -7.09
CA VAL A 239 -1.11 20.13 -5.74
C VAL A 239 -0.54 21.28 -4.95
N ASP A 240 0.41 22.03 -5.50
CA ASP A 240 1.07 23.10 -4.73
C ASP A 240 0.09 24.21 -4.35
N ASP A 241 -0.79 24.61 -5.28
CA ASP A 241 -1.84 25.59 -4.99
C ASP A 241 -2.83 25.07 -3.94
N TRP A 242 -3.27 23.81 -4.07
CA TRP A 242 -4.15 23.18 -3.08
C TRP A 242 -3.50 23.14 -1.69
N LEU A 243 -2.25 22.67 -1.58
CA LEU A 243 -1.52 22.60 -0.31
C LEU A 243 -1.37 23.97 0.37
N CYS A 244 -1.20 25.05 -0.41
CA CYS A 244 -1.14 26.41 0.11
C CYS A 244 -2.48 26.92 0.66
N HIS A 245 -3.61 26.32 0.25
CA HIS A 245 -4.95 26.82 0.53
C HIS A 245 -5.83 25.85 1.33
N ILE A 246 -5.26 24.79 1.93
CA ILE A 246 -6.00 23.84 2.78
C ILE A 246 -6.71 24.59 3.91
N ARG A 247 -8.01 24.31 4.09
CA ARG A 247 -8.87 24.92 5.12
C ARG A 247 -9.32 23.93 6.19
N ASN A 248 -8.79 22.72 6.18
CA ASN A 248 -9.19 21.63 7.08
C ASN A 248 -10.69 21.31 7.01
N THR A 249 -11.23 21.22 5.79
CA THR A 249 -12.64 20.89 5.54
C THR A 249 -12.83 19.43 5.12
N LEU A 250 -14.07 18.93 5.12
CA LEU A 250 -14.38 17.59 4.58
C LEU A 250 -13.96 17.44 3.09
N PRO A 251 -14.18 18.43 2.20
CA PRO A 251 -13.57 18.43 0.87
C PRO A 251 -12.05 18.31 0.87
N ASP A 252 -11.33 18.99 1.76
CA ASP A 252 -9.87 18.86 1.84
C ASP A 252 -9.45 17.45 2.27
N MET A 253 -10.17 16.85 3.22
CA MET A 253 -9.93 15.47 3.64
C MET A 253 -10.17 14.49 2.49
N PHE A 254 -11.27 14.66 1.76
CA PHE A 254 -11.58 13.82 0.61
C PHE A 254 -10.55 14.02 -0.52
N ALA A 255 -10.15 15.26 -0.79
CA ALA A 255 -9.09 15.58 -1.74
C ALA A 255 -7.77 14.90 -1.34
N ALA A 256 -7.38 14.93 -0.08
CA ALA A 256 -6.20 14.23 0.42
C ALA A 256 -6.29 12.71 0.19
N PHE A 257 -7.43 12.10 0.47
CA PHE A 257 -7.65 10.68 0.22
C PHE A 257 -7.48 10.31 -1.27
N VAL A 258 -8.17 11.02 -2.17
CA VAL A 258 -8.11 10.69 -3.61
C VAL A 258 -6.74 11.01 -4.22
N MET A 259 -6.10 12.09 -3.75
CA MET A 259 -4.75 12.45 -4.17
C MET A 259 -3.70 11.44 -3.70
N LEU A 260 -3.89 10.84 -2.52
CA LEU A 260 -3.04 9.76 -2.03
C LEU A 260 -3.09 8.57 -2.97
N SER A 261 -4.29 8.13 -3.34
CA SER A 261 -4.48 7.04 -4.32
C SER A 261 -3.86 7.40 -5.68
N MET A 262 -4.17 8.59 -6.20
CA MET A 262 -3.68 9.04 -7.50
C MET A 262 -2.15 9.18 -7.58
N THR A 263 -1.50 9.63 -6.51
CA THR A 263 -0.04 9.73 -6.47
C THR A 263 0.63 8.36 -6.44
N LEU A 264 0.02 7.37 -5.80
CA LEU A 264 0.48 5.98 -5.86
C LEU A 264 0.30 5.39 -7.26
N GLU A 265 -0.84 5.63 -7.92
CA GLU A 265 -1.05 5.22 -9.31
C GLU A 265 -0.02 5.84 -10.26
N GLY A 266 0.40 7.08 -10.00
CA GLY A 266 1.44 7.79 -10.74
C GLY A 266 2.88 7.46 -10.33
N CYS A 267 3.11 6.41 -9.53
CA CYS A 267 4.44 6.01 -9.04
C CYS A 267 5.17 7.09 -8.22
N ASN A 268 4.45 8.05 -7.63
CA ASN A 268 5.02 9.15 -6.86
C ASN A 268 4.79 8.93 -5.36
N SER A 269 5.47 7.92 -4.82
CA SER A 269 5.40 7.52 -3.41
C SER A 269 5.84 8.63 -2.43
N GLU A 270 6.74 9.52 -2.85
CA GLU A 270 7.16 10.67 -2.03
C GLU A 270 6.04 11.69 -1.86
N MET A 271 5.38 12.07 -2.96
CA MET A 271 4.23 12.97 -2.91
C MET A 271 3.05 12.31 -2.18
N ALA A 272 2.82 11.01 -2.39
CA ALA A 272 1.82 10.25 -1.64
C ALA A 272 2.05 10.38 -0.13
N TRP A 273 3.28 10.20 0.33
CA TRP A 273 3.62 10.36 1.75
C TRP A 273 3.41 11.79 2.26
N LYS A 274 3.81 12.79 1.47
CA LYS A 274 3.58 14.20 1.79
C LYS A 274 2.08 14.47 1.99
N ILE A 275 1.25 14.05 1.03
CA ILE A 275 -0.21 14.20 1.09
C ILE A 275 -0.81 13.45 2.27
N PHE A 276 -0.32 12.24 2.57
CA PHE A 276 -0.77 11.49 3.75
C PHE A 276 -0.55 12.29 5.04
N GLY A 277 0.59 12.93 5.20
CA GLY A 277 0.86 13.83 6.34
C GLY A 277 -0.17 14.97 6.45
N TYR A 278 -0.44 15.67 5.34
CA TYR A 278 -1.50 16.68 5.32
C TYR A 278 -2.88 16.10 5.63
N GLY A 279 -3.19 14.90 5.13
CA GLY A 279 -4.41 14.17 5.44
C GLY A 279 -4.56 13.89 6.94
N CYS A 280 -3.48 13.49 7.62
CA CYS A 280 -3.48 13.32 9.08
C CYS A 280 -3.73 14.66 9.81
N ASP A 281 -3.13 15.76 9.34
CA ASP A 281 -3.31 17.08 9.94
C ASP A 281 -4.75 17.59 9.77
N ILE A 282 -5.33 17.40 8.58
CA ILE A 282 -6.74 17.70 8.29
C ILE A 282 -7.65 16.84 9.18
N ALA A 283 -7.42 15.53 9.24
CA ALA A 283 -8.20 14.62 10.08
C ALA A 283 -8.12 14.99 11.57
N ARG A 284 -6.96 15.44 12.05
CA ARG A 284 -6.79 15.97 13.41
C ARG A 284 -7.60 17.24 13.62
N ALA A 285 -7.54 18.18 12.70
CA ALA A 285 -8.32 19.42 12.76
C ALA A 285 -9.84 19.18 12.69
N LEU A 286 -10.28 18.10 12.01
CA LEU A 286 -11.67 17.66 11.96
C LEU A 286 -12.11 16.87 13.21
N GLY A 287 -11.20 16.60 14.15
CA GLY A 287 -11.52 15.87 15.39
C GLY A 287 -11.61 14.35 15.24
N PHE A 288 -11.16 13.77 14.12
CA PHE A 288 -11.22 12.31 13.91
C PHE A 288 -10.35 11.51 14.89
N PHE A 289 -9.38 12.16 15.54
CA PHE A 289 -8.53 11.53 16.55
C PHE A 289 -9.12 11.60 17.97
N SER A 290 -10.13 12.44 18.20
CA SER A 290 -10.79 12.64 19.51
C SER A 290 -12.06 11.81 19.68
N VAL A 291 -12.30 10.85 18.78
CA VAL A 291 -13.37 9.86 18.95
C VAL A 291 -13.05 9.07 20.22
N ASP A 292 -13.95 9.12 21.21
CA ASP A 292 -13.85 8.54 22.56
C ASP A 292 -13.37 9.48 23.70
N GLU A 293 -13.12 10.78 23.44
CA GLU A 293 -12.94 11.72 24.55
C GLU A 293 -14.26 11.82 25.35
N GLN A 294 -14.27 11.27 26.57
CA GLN A 294 -15.35 11.49 27.51
C GLN A 294 -15.47 13.00 27.71
N SER A 295 -16.65 13.57 27.44
CA SER A 295 -16.91 14.94 27.86
C SER A 295 -16.84 14.96 29.38
N ASP A 296 -15.72 15.42 29.94
CA ASP A 296 -15.63 15.70 31.36
C ASP A 296 -16.77 16.65 31.69
N GLY A 297 -17.70 16.16 32.50
CA GLY A 297 -18.92 16.87 32.86
C GLY A 297 -18.60 18.19 33.53
N HIS A 298 -18.57 19.26 32.74
CA HIS A 298 -18.76 20.60 33.23
C HIS A 298 -20.12 21.09 32.74
N ASP A 299 -21.09 21.00 33.66
CA ASP A 299 -22.38 21.67 33.58
C ASP A 299 -22.20 23.13 33.16
N SER A 300 -22.59 23.47 31.92
CA SER A 300 -23.01 24.82 31.49
C SER A 300 -23.67 24.79 30.11
N GLN A 301 -25.01 24.78 30.11
CA GLN A 301 -25.98 25.18 29.08
C GLN A 301 -26.14 24.36 27.78
N PRO A 302 -27.40 24.18 27.31
CA PRO A 302 -27.74 23.32 26.18
C PRO A 302 -27.68 24.10 24.86
N GLU A 303 -26.54 24.04 24.17
CA GLU A 303 -26.50 24.33 22.73
C GLU A 303 -26.00 23.09 21.99
N LEU A 304 -26.96 22.43 21.32
CA LEU A 304 -26.82 21.58 20.11
C LEU A 304 -25.50 20.82 19.89
N HIS A 305 -24.96 20.14 20.90
CA HIS A 305 -24.01 19.06 20.68
C HIS A 305 -24.79 17.75 20.59
N SER A 306 -25.21 17.39 19.38
CA SER A 306 -25.56 16.00 19.10
C SER A 306 -24.28 15.19 19.28
N THR A 307 -24.14 14.49 20.40
CA THR A 307 -23.20 13.39 20.57
C THR A 307 -23.49 12.42 19.44
N ARG A 308 -22.69 12.46 18.37
CA ARG A 308 -22.78 11.45 17.31
C ARG A 308 -22.22 10.17 17.92
N GLU A 309 -23.11 9.30 18.40
CA GLU A 309 -22.80 7.88 18.48
C GLU A 309 -22.34 7.45 17.09
N ILE A 310 -21.04 7.18 16.97
CA ILE A 310 -20.48 6.56 15.77
C ILE A 310 -20.76 5.07 15.98
N ASN A 311 -21.91 4.60 15.49
CA ASN A 311 -22.22 3.18 15.47
C ASN A 311 -21.25 2.51 14.50
N PHE A 312 -20.36 1.69 15.05
CA PHE A 312 -19.43 0.90 14.26
C PHE A 312 -20.09 -0.41 13.81
N PRO A 313 -19.66 -0.93 12.65
CA PRO A 313 -20.25 -2.14 12.11
C PRO A 313 -19.76 -3.42 12.77
N ASP A 314 -20.61 -4.45 12.76
CA ASP A 314 -20.33 -5.78 13.32
C ASP A 314 -19.07 -6.42 12.69
N PRO A 315 -18.16 -6.99 13.51
CA PRO A 315 -16.90 -7.59 13.09
C PRO A 315 -17.04 -9.00 12.53
N THR A 316 -18.25 -9.45 12.19
CA THR A 316 -18.48 -10.72 11.51
C THR A 316 -18.97 -10.48 10.08
N ILE A 317 -18.64 -11.40 9.18
CA ILE A 317 -19.15 -11.42 7.79
C ILE A 317 -20.71 -11.37 7.76
N THR A 318 -21.34 -11.83 8.84
CA THR A 318 -22.79 -12.03 8.99
C THR A 318 -23.52 -10.90 9.72
N GLY A 319 -22.83 -10.07 10.49
CA GLY A 319 -23.48 -9.04 11.31
C GLY A 319 -23.58 -7.67 10.64
N ILE A 320 -23.31 -7.64 9.34
CA ILE A 320 -23.38 -6.41 8.58
C ILE A 320 -24.85 -6.17 8.20
N ASP A 321 -25.46 -5.20 8.88
CA ASP A 321 -26.88 -4.86 8.76
C ASP A 321 -27.28 -4.46 7.32
N ASP A 322 -26.34 -3.95 6.53
CA ASP A 322 -26.54 -3.59 5.13
C ASP A 322 -25.52 -4.27 4.20
N ALA A 323 -26.02 -5.19 3.37
CA ALA A 323 -25.24 -5.88 2.34
C ALA A 323 -24.42 -4.93 1.45
N SER A 324 -24.86 -3.67 1.26
CA SER A 324 -24.15 -2.69 0.44
C SER A 324 -22.86 -2.16 1.06
N THR A 325 -22.70 -2.29 2.39
CA THR A 325 -21.52 -1.79 3.12
C THR A 325 -20.56 -2.89 3.56
N ARG A 326 -20.91 -4.15 3.32
CA ARG A 326 -20.19 -5.33 3.84
C ARG A 326 -18.70 -5.36 3.55
N TYR A 327 -18.30 -5.17 2.30
CA TYR A 327 -16.90 -5.23 1.92
C TYR A 327 -16.07 -4.11 2.54
N ILE A 328 -16.65 -2.92 2.71
CA ILE A 328 -15.97 -1.75 3.29
C ILE A 328 -15.68 -1.96 4.77
N GLN A 329 -16.64 -2.52 5.49
CA GLN A 329 -16.52 -2.77 6.93
C GLN A 329 -15.50 -3.87 7.21
N ILE A 330 -15.57 -4.97 6.44
CA ILE A 330 -14.56 -6.04 6.49
C ILE A 330 -13.18 -5.47 6.15
N HIS A 331 -13.07 -4.67 5.09
CA HIS A 331 -11.81 -4.03 4.70
C HIS A 331 -11.25 -3.15 5.78
N PHE A 332 -12.07 -2.30 6.39
CA PHE A 332 -11.65 -1.44 7.49
C PHE A 332 -11.05 -2.26 8.63
N LEU A 333 -11.79 -3.26 9.13
CA LEU A 333 -11.35 -4.07 10.27
C LEU A 333 -10.12 -4.92 9.95
N ALA A 334 -10.15 -5.65 8.83
CA ALA A 334 -9.04 -6.50 8.42
C ALA A 334 -7.76 -5.69 8.13
N SER A 335 -7.88 -4.58 7.40
CA SER A 335 -6.73 -3.74 7.05
C SER A 335 -6.15 -3.01 8.26
N MET A 336 -6.99 -2.60 9.21
CA MET A 336 -6.52 -2.03 10.48
C MET A 336 -5.73 -3.05 11.30
N ARG A 337 -6.23 -4.28 11.44
CA ARG A 337 -5.51 -5.37 12.12
C ARG A 337 -4.18 -5.69 11.42
N LEU A 338 -4.18 -5.84 10.10
CA LEU A 338 -2.95 -6.02 9.31
C LEU A 338 -1.98 -4.86 9.53
N THR A 339 -2.47 -3.62 9.60
CA THR A 339 -1.64 -2.44 9.85
C THR A 339 -1.00 -2.49 11.23
N LEU A 340 -1.71 -2.94 12.26
CA LEU A 340 -1.15 -3.12 13.59
C LEU A 340 -0.13 -4.25 13.64
N THR A 341 -0.43 -5.41 13.04
CA THR A 341 0.53 -6.52 12.93
C THR A 341 1.79 -6.07 12.22
N LEU A 342 1.61 -5.29 11.15
CA LEU A 342 2.70 -4.63 10.47
C LEU A 342 3.44 -3.77 11.49
N LEU A 343 2.85 -2.73 12.11
CA LEU A 343 3.50 -1.84 13.09
C LEU A 343 4.36 -2.58 14.12
N LYS A 344 3.85 -3.65 14.75
CA LYS A 344 4.61 -4.53 15.66
C LYS A 344 5.91 -5.05 15.03
N TYR A 345 5.90 -5.44 13.76
CA TYR A 345 7.11 -5.83 13.02
C TYR A 345 8.09 -4.67 12.78
N LEU A 346 7.65 -3.40 12.61
CA LEU A 346 8.63 -2.28 12.52
C LEU A 346 9.28 -2.09 13.87
N ASP A 347 8.48 -2.04 14.93
CA ASP A 347 9.00 -1.86 16.29
C ASP A 347 10.01 -2.97 16.63
N LEU A 348 9.75 -4.20 16.17
CA LEU A 348 10.68 -5.32 16.29
C LEU A 348 11.98 -5.12 15.53
N VAL A 349 11.93 -4.58 14.31
CA VAL A 349 13.11 -4.34 13.46
C VAL A 349 13.92 -3.12 13.93
N ASP A 350 13.24 -2.11 14.46
CA ASP A 350 13.85 -0.88 14.96
C ASP A 350 14.41 -1.05 16.38
N ALA A 351 13.83 -1.95 17.19
CA ALA A 351 14.40 -2.33 18.47
C ALA A 351 15.72 -3.08 18.27
N GLU A 352 16.78 -2.66 18.96
CA GLU A 352 18.02 -3.43 19.11
C GLU A 352 17.75 -4.67 19.99
N MET A 353 16.95 -5.60 19.48
CA MET A 353 16.54 -6.80 20.19
C MET A 353 17.75 -7.73 20.42
N PRO A 354 17.70 -8.55 21.49
CA PRO A 354 18.81 -9.40 21.90
C PRO A 354 19.35 -10.28 20.76
N GLN A 355 20.64 -10.64 20.87
CA GLN A 355 21.36 -11.50 19.92
C GLN A 355 20.78 -12.92 19.78
N ASP A 356 19.77 -13.28 20.56
CA ASP A 356 19.13 -14.59 20.54
C ASP A 356 18.24 -14.77 19.29
N THR A 357 18.65 -15.68 18.42
CA THR A 357 17.97 -16.01 17.18
C THR A 357 16.61 -16.66 17.40
N ASP A 358 16.48 -17.52 18.41
CA ASP A 358 15.28 -18.33 18.62
C ASP A 358 14.12 -17.46 19.12
N VAL A 359 14.42 -16.52 20.02
CA VAL A 359 13.43 -15.56 20.54
C VAL A 359 12.92 -14.64 19.43
N TYR A 360 13.81 -14.12 18.58
CA TYR A 360 13.42 -13.25 17.47
C TYR A 360 12.54 -13.99 16.45
N ASP A 361 12.92 -15.21 16.08
CA ASP A 361 12.15 -16.03 15.13
C ASP A 361 10.78 -16.44 15.71
N GLN A 362 10.69 -16.69 17.01
CA GLN A 362 9.42 -16.98 17.70
C GLN A 362 8.45 -15.79 17.67
N VAL A 363 8.95 -14.55 17.83
CA VAL A 363 8.13 -13.35 17.71
C VAL A 363 7.60 -13.21 16.27
N LEU A 364 8.44 -13.47 15.27
CA LEU A 364 8.01 -13.47 13.86
C LEU A 364 6.97 -14.55 13.57
N ASP A 365 7.10 -15.74 14.16
CA ASP A 365 6.10 -16.82 14.04
C ASP A 365 4.74 -16.38 14.62
N GLY A 366 4.75 -15.63 15.73
CA GLY A 366 3.54 -15.01 16.28
C GLY A 366 2.88 -14.04 15.30
N LEU A 367 3.65 -13.17 14.64
CA LEU A 367 3.12 -12.22 13.65
C LEU A 367 2.61 -12.92 12.38
N ILE A 368 3.30 -13.98 11.94
CA ILE A 368 2.84 -14.83 10.82
C ILE A 368 1.49 -15.47 11.16
N ALA A 369 1.37 -16.05 12.35
CA ALA A 369 0.12 -16.65 12.82
C ALA A 369 -1.01 -15.62 12.94
N GLU A 370 -0.70 -14.38 13.36
CA GLU A 370 -1.67 -13.27 13.41
C GLU A 370 -2.19 -12.94 12.00
N VAL A 371 -1.31 -12.81 11.00
CA VAL A 371 -1.73 -12.59 9.59
C VAL A 371 -2.57 -13.74 9.06
N GLN A 372 -2.17 -14.99 9.32
CA GLN A 372 -2.95 -16.17 8.89
C GLN A 372 -4.33 -16.22 9.56
N THR A 373 -4.41 -15.84 10.83
CA THR A 373 -5.69 -15.75 11.57
C THR A 373 -6.58 -14.70 10.95
N ILE A 374 -6.06 -13.50 10.66
CA ILE A 374 -6.82 -12.44 9.98
C ILE A 374 -7.35 -12.93 8.63
N MET A 375 -6.51 -13.58 7.81
CA MET A 375 -6.94 -14.13 6.53
C MET A 375 -8.06 -15.16 6.67
N SER A 376 -8.01 -16.01 7.70
CA SER A 376 -9.00 -17.04 7.98
C SER A 376 -10.30 -16.46 8.54
N ASP A 377 -10.21 -15.54 9.50
CA ASP A 377 -11.37 -14.91 10.16
C ASP A 377 -12.26 -14.19 9.13
N TRP A 378 -11.63 -13.53 8.16
CA TRP A 378 -12.33 -12.78 7.11
C TRP A 378 -12.49 -13.55 5.81
N ASN A 379 -11.99 -14.79 5.74
CA ASN A 379 -12.02 -15.64 4.55
C ASN A 379 -11.63 -14.89 3.26
N ALA A 380 -10.47 -14.23 3.30
CA ALA A 380 -10.05 -13.24 2.30
C ALA A 380 -10.06 -13.77 0.85
N GLU A 381 -9.82 -15.07 0.66
CA GLU A 381 -9.84 -15.71 -0.66
C GLU A 381 -11.27 -15.86 -1.20
N GLU A 382 -12.23 -16.23 -0.34
CA GLU A 382 -13.64 -16.31 -0.72
C GLU A 382 -14.19 -14.92 -1.06
N LEU A 383 -13.82 -13.88 -0.31
CA LEU A 383 -14.21 -12.50 -0.60
C LEU A 383 -13.82 -12.07 -2.02
N VAL A 384 -12.59 -12.37 -2.45
CA VAL A 384 -12.15 -12.07 -3.82
C VAL A 384 -12.96 -12.84 -4.86
N SER A 385 -13.31 -14.11 -4.59
CA SER A 385 -14.08 -14.94 -5.53
C SER A 385 -15.57 -14.58 -5.61
N THR A 386 -16.11 -13.95 -4.58
CA THR A 386 -17.54 -13.63 -4.45
C THR A 386 -17.86 -12.16 -4.74
N ALA A 387 -16.85 -11.29 -4.82
CA ALA A 387 -17.01 -9.90 -5.19
C ALA A 387 -17.59 -9.78 -6.61
N THR A 388 -18.72 -9.06 -6.73
CA THR A 388 -19.46 -8.92 -8.00
C THR A 388 -19.25 -7.58 -8.67
N ASN A 389 -18.74 -6.59 -7.93
CA ASN A 389 -18.44 -5.27 -8.44
C ASN A 389 -16.98 -4.90 -8.19
N HIS A 390 -16.55 -3.86 -8.90
CA HIS A 390 -15.18 -3.39 -8.94
C HIS A 390 -14.65 -2.93 -7.57
N VAL A 391 -15.49 -2.26 -6.77
CA VAL A 391 -15.10 -1.68 -5.48
C VAL A 391 -14.85 -2.79 -4.45
N ASP A 392 -15.77 -3.73 -4.37
CA ASP A 392 -15.68 -4.88 -3.46
C ASP A 392 -14.48 -5.78 -3.79
N ALA A 393 -14.23 -5.98 -5.08
CA ALA A 393 -13.07 -6.74 -5.55
C ALA A 393 -11.77 -6.07 -5.10
N TRP A 394 -11.68 -4.74 -5.21
CA TRP A 394 -10.49 -4.00 -4.77
C TRP A 394 -10.23 -4.12 -3.27
N PHE A 395 -11.27 -3.92 -2.45
CA PHE A 395 -11.18 -4.07 -1.01
C PHE A 395 -10.72 -5.48 -0.61
N SER A 396 -11.29 -6.51 -1.23
CA SER A 396 -10.91 -7.89 -0.96
C SER A 396 -9.45 -8.18 -1.34
N VAL A 397 -9.03 -7.66 -2.50
CA VAL A 397 -7.68 -7.86 -3.05
C VAL A 397 -6.62 -7.12 -2.23
N ASP A 398 -6.91 -5.94 -1.71
CA ASP A 398 -5.99 -5.20 -0.84
C ASP A 398 -5.68 -5.98 0.45
N ILE A 399 -6.70 -6.53 1.10
CA ILE A 399 -6.53 -7.39 2.29
C ILE A 399 -5.66 -8.61 1.94
N LEU A 400 -6.03 -9.30 0.86
CA LEU A 400 -5.39 -10.55 0.46
C LEU A 400 -3.91 -10.34 0.09
N PHE A 401 -3.63 -9.38 -0.77
CA PHE A 401 -2.28 -9.08 -1.24
C PHE A 401 -1.42 -8.44 -0.15
N SER A 402 -1.99 -7.60 0.72
CA SER A 402 -1.29 -7.14 1.92
C SER A 402 -0.86 -8.30 2.80
N SER A 403 -1.75 -9.28 3.01
CA SER A 403 -1.46 -10.46 3.81
C SER A 403 -0.35 -11.31 3.20
N TYR A 404 -0.43 -11.65 1.90
CA TYR A 404 0.63 -12.41 1.22
C TYR A 404 1.98 -11.71 1.27
N LYS A 405 2.02 -10.40 1.06
CA LYS A 405 3.24 -9.60 1.19
C LYS A 405 3.81 -9.69 2.61
N MET A 406 2.97 -9.54 3.65
CA MET A 406 3.41 -9.64 5.04
C MET A 406 3.95 -11.04 5.36
N LEU A 407 3.27 -12.11 4.92
CA LEU A 407 3.73 -13.49 5.10
C LEU A 407 5.12 -13.71 4.48
N ILE A 408 5.33 -13.22 3.25
CA ILE A 408 6.63 -13.29 2.58
C ILE A 408 7.69 -12.53 3.39
N VAL A 409 7.43 -11.27 3.73
CA VAL A 409 8.38 -10.40 4.42
C VAL A 409 8.75 -10.93 5.80
N PHE A 410 7.76 -11.35 6.60
CA PHE A 410 8.01 -11.87 7.95
C PHE A 410 8.77 -13.20 7.89
N THR A 411 8.40 -14.09 6.96
CA THR A 411 9.13 -15.36 6.78
C THR A 411 10.58 -15.11 6.37
N GLN A 412 10.84 -14.20 5.42
CA GLN A 412 12.20 -13.89 4.99
C GLN A 412 13.02 -13.15 6.05
N SER A 413 12.35 -12.45 6.97
CA SER A 413 13.00 -11.76 8.08
C SER A 413 13.54 -12.71 9.14
N LYS A 414 13.07 -13.96 9.20
CA LYS A 414 13.55 -14.96 10.16
C LYS A 414 15.04 -15.23 9.98
N ARG A 415 15.79 -15.18 11.08
CA ARG A 415 17.24 -15.43 11.10
C ARG A 415 17.58 -16.86 10.70
N CYS A 416 16.75 -17.85 11.06
CA CYS A 416 16.95 -19.23 10.60
C CYS A 416 16.87 -19.35 9.07
N ASN A 417 16.06 -18.51 8.42
CA ASN A 417 15.96 -18.49 6.97
C ASN A 417 17.17 -17.82 6.35
N GLN A 418 17.68 -16.70 6.87
CA GLN A 418 18.79 -15.93 6.28
C GLN A 418 20.04 -16.77 5.93
N ASN A 419 20.31 -17.84 6.67
CA ASN A 419 21.47 -18.73 6.45
C ASN A 419 21.22 -19.87 5.43
N SER A 420 19.98 -20.09 5.00
CA SER A 420 19.64 -21.13 4.02
C SER A 420 20.10 -20.74 2.62
N GLN A 421 20.61 -21.71 1.83
CA GLN A 421 20.97 -21.50 0.43
C GLN A 421 19.75 -21.38 -0.50
N SER A 422 18.61 -21.96 -0.10
CA SER A 422 17.36 -21.94 -0.87
C SER A 422 16.27 -21.14 -0.17
N LEU A 423 15.33 -20.62 -0.96
CA LEU A 423 14.12 -19.98 -0.43
C LEU A 423 13.24 -21.02 0.29
N PRO A 424 12.59 -20.67 1.41
CA PRO A 424 11.60 -21.53 2.03
C PRO A 424 10.44 -21.79 1.07
N ARG A 425 10.07 -23.07 0.90
CA ARG A 425 9.02 -23.50 -0.04
C ARG A 425 7.70 -22.75 0.16
N HIS A 426 7.30 -22.56 1.42
CA HIS A 426 6.11 -21.79 1.76
C HIS A 426 6.14 -20.35 1.21
N THR A 427 7.30 -19.67 1.23
CA THR A 427 7.43 -18.32 0.67
C THR A 427 7.19 -18.33 -0.84
N VAL A 428 7.76 -19.30 -1.55
CA VAL A 428 7.58 -19.45 -3.00
C VAL A 428 6.13 -19.78 -3.33
N ASP A 429 5.49 -20.67 -2.57
CA ASP A 429 4.09 -21.04 -2.76
C ASP A 429 3.14 -19.85 -2.57
N VAL A 430 3.38 -19.02 -1.54
CA VAL A 430 2.62 -17.77 -1.31
C VAL A 430 2.85 -16.77 -2.44
N ALA A 431 4.09 -16.59 -2.90
CA ALA A 431 4.42 -15.69 -4.01
C ALA A 431 3.72 -16.12 -5.31
N ARG A 432 3.79 -17.42 -5.65
CA ARG A 432 3.10 -18.03 -6.79
C ARG A 432 1.59 -17.84 -6.70
N LYS A 433 1.01 -18.08 -5.52
CA LYS A 433 -0.43 -17.89 -5.29
C LYS A 433 -0.86 -16.43 -5.48
N SER A 434 -0.09 -15.48 -4.94
CA SER A 434 -0.33 -14.04 -5.12
C SER A 434 -0.35 -13.65 -6.60
N LEU A 435 0.66 -14.07 -7.37
CA LEU A 435 0.77 -13.75 -8.80
C LEU A 435 -0.32 -14.43 -9.65
N ARG A 436 -0.73 -15.66 -9.32
CA ARG A 436 -1.86 -16.33 -10.01
C ARG A 436 -3.18 -15.60 -9.81
N ILE A 437 -3.46 -15.18 -8.58
CA ILE A 437 -4.69 -14.43 -8.28
C ILE A 437 -4.63 -13.07 -8.98
N PHE A 438 -3.47 -12.41 -8.96
CA PHE A 438 -3.27 -11.16 -9.69
C PHE A 438 -3.48 -11.34 -11.20
N GLN A 439 -2.91 -12.38 -11.80
CA GLN A 439 -3.12 -12.72 -13.20
C GLN A 439 -4.60 -12.95 -13.53
N SER A 440 -5.29 -13.75 -12.73
CA SER A 440 -6.73 -14.03 -12.91
C SER A 440 -7.55 -12.74 -12.87
N LEU A 441 -7.27 -11.87 -11.89
CA LEU A 441 -7.97 -10.60 -11.71
C LEU A 441 -7.72 -9.64 -12.88
N MET A 442 -6.47 -9.48 -13.30
CA MET A 442 -6.08 -8.53 -14.36
C MET A 442 -6.41 -9.04 -15.77
N SER A 443 -6.63 -10.35 -15.94
CA SER A 443 -7.04 -10.94 -17.22
C SER A 443 -8.53 -10.75 -17.51
N ALA A 444 -9.33 -10.30 -16.53
CA ALA A 444 -10.71 -9.87 -16.76
C ALA A 444 -10.72 -8.51 -17.48
N GLU A 445 -11.53 -8.38 -18.55
CA GLU A 445 -11.60 -7.17 -19.39
C GLU A 445 -11.84 -5.88 -18.59
N LEU A 446 -12.57 -5.97 -17.48
CA LEU A 446 -12.88 -4.87 -16.56
C LEU A 446 -11.66 -4.30 -15.81
N HIS A 447 -10.56 -5.06 -15.68
CA HIS A 447 -9.43 -4.69 -14.81
C HIS A 447 -8.09 -4.53 -15.54
N ALA A 448 -8.04 -4.71 -16.86
CA ALA A 448 -6.79 -4.74 -17.62
C ALA A 448 -5.95 -3.44 -17.58
N TYR A 449 -6.53 -2.32 -17.13
CA TYR A 449 -5.86 -1.03 -16.95
C TYR A 449 -5.73 -0.63 -15.47
N TRP A 450 -6.27 -1.44 -14.56
CA TRP A 450 -6.08 -1.35 -13.12
C TRP A 450 -4.83 -2.15 -12.75
N GLY A 451 -4.14 -1.77 -11.69
CA GLY A 451 -3.14 -2.65 -11.08
C GLY A 451 -1.68 -2.21 -11.14
N ILE A 452 -1.37 -1.04 -11.68
CA ILE A 452 0.00 -0.49 -11.53
C ILE A 452 0.31 -0.18 -10.07
N SER A 453 -0.59 0.50 -9.36
CA SER A 453 -0.46 0.65 -7.90
C SER A 453 -0.38 -0.71 -7.19
N LEU A 454 -1.19 -1.71 -7.60
CA LEU A 454 -1.15 -3.05 -7.01
C LEU A 454 0.21 -3.73 -7.22
N ILE A 455 0.83 -3.54 -8.39
CA ILE A 455 2.16 -4.07 -8.69
C ILE A 455 3.19 -3.46 -7.76
N LEU A 456 3.21 -2.13 -7.70
CA LEU A 456 4.17 -1.39 -6.89
C LEU A 456 4.01 -1.70 -5.41
N LEU A 457 2.78 -1.68 -4.91
CA LEU A 457 2.48 -1.82 -3.50
C LEU A 457 2.52 -3.25 -3.00
N HIS A 458 2.18 -4.24 -3.85
CA HIS A 458 2.01 -5.61 -3.41
C HIS A 458 2.77 -6.65 -4.24
N GLN A 459 2.76 -6.57 -5.57
CA GLN A 459 3.22 -7.70 -6.40
C GLN A 459 4.71 -7.73 -6.71
N PHE A 460 5.46 -6.64 -6.49
CA PHE A 460 6.91 -6.68 -6.67
C PHE A 460 7.58 -7.73 -5.79
N ILE A 461 7.26 -7.77 -4.50
CA ILE A 461 7.89 -8.73 -3.58
C ILE A 461 7.62 -10.19 -4.05
N PRO A 462 6.37 -10.61 -4.32
CA PRO A 462 6.08 -11.90 -4.95
C PRO A 462 6.83 -12.16 -6.26
N PHE A 463 6.86 -11.18 -7.18
CA PHE A 463 7.57 -11.28 -8.45
C PHE A 463 9.05 -11.57 -8.27
N PHE A 464 9.73 -10.79 -7.43
CA PHE A 464 11.15 -10.94 -7.18
C PHE A 464 11.48 -12.24 -6.43
N ILE A 465 10.61 -12.69 -5.51
CA ILE A 465 10.75 -14.01 -4.88
C ILE A 465 10.69 -15.12 -5.93
N LEU A 466 9.72 -15.06 -6.85
CA LEU A 466 9.58 -16.09 -7.86
C LEU A 466 10.76 -16.09 -8.85
N CYS A 467 11.23 -14.91 -9.26
CA CYS A 467 12.43 -14.80 -10.08
C CYS A 467 13.67 -15.34 -9.36
N ALA A 468 13.85 -15.01 -8.08
CA ALA A 468 14.97 -15.51 -7.29
C ALA A 468 14.93 -17.03 -7.12
N ASP A 469 13.74 -17.61 -6.96
CA ASP A 469 13.57 -19.06 -6.90
C ASP A 469 13.92 -19.73 -8.23
N ILE A 470 13.39 -19.23 -9.36
CA ILE A 470 13.72 -19.75 -10.69
C ILE A 470 15.23 -19.69 -10.95
N ILE A 471 15.86 -18.55 -10.68
CA ILE A 471 17.29 -18.33 -10.93
C ILE A 471 18.17 -19.16 -9.98
N GLY A 472 17.71 -19.40 -8.76
CA GLY A 472 18.43 -20.17 -7.74
C GLY A 472 18.16 -21.68 -7.77
N SER A 473 17.09 -22.14 -8.42
CA SER A 473 16.65 -23.53 -8.38
C SER A 473 17.38 -24.42 -9.39
N HIS A 474 17.50 -25.70 -9.03
CA HIS A 474 18.02 -26.76 -9.90
C HIS A 474 16.92 -27.74 -10.34
N ARG A 475 15.65 -27.46 -10.01
CA ARG A 475 14.49 -28.34 -10.23
C ARG A 475 13.60 -27.81 -11.35
N TYR A 476 14.10 -27.90 -12.58
CA TYR A 476 13.51 -27.32 -13.79
C TYR A 476 12.09 -27.82 -14.10
N ASP A 477 11.80 -29.07 -13.72
CA ASP A 477 10.54 -29.77 -14.03
C ASP A 477 9.32 -29.18 -13.30
N GLU A 478 9.55 -28.37 -12.25
CA GLU A 478 8.52 -27.74 -11.42
C GLU A 478 8.36 -26.23 -11.68
N LEU A 479 9.12 -25.66 -12.65
CA LEU A 479 9.21 -24.22 -12.87
C LEU A 479 8.42 -23.70 -14.08
N GLU A 480 7.82 -24.57 -14.90
CA GLU A 480 7.11 -24.15 -16.12
C GLU A 480 6.00 -23.13 -15.84
N ASP A 481 5.15 -23.42 -14.86
CA ASP A 481 4.10 -22.50 -14.41
C ASP A 481 4.66 -21.16 -13.92
N ASP A 482 5.83 -21.17 -13.29
CA ASP A 482 6.47 -19.97 -12.73
C ASP A 482 7.06 -19.08 -13.83
N PHE A 483 7.62 -19.69 -14.88
CA PHE A 483 8.02 -18.96 -16.09
C PHE A 483 6.86 -18.27 -16.77
N VAL A 484 5.69 -18.95 -16.86
CA VAL A 484 4.48 -18.37 -17.44
C VAL A 484 4.02 -17.15 -16.63
N LEU A 485 4.03 -17.23 -15.30
CA LEU A 485 3.63 -16.12 -14.43
C LEU A 485 4.58 -14.91 -14.53
N VAL A 486 5.89 -15.15 -14.50
CA VAL A 486 6.92 -14.09 -14.63
C VAL A 486 6.86 -13.43 -16.00
N SER A 487 6.66 -14.21 -17.06
CA SER A 487 6.52 -13.68 -18.43
C SER A 487 5.22 -12.88 -18.58
N TRP A 488 4.11 -13.39 -18.04
CA TRP A 488 2.83 -12.67 -18.08
C TRP A 488 2.92 -11.32 -17.36
N LEU A 489 3.56 -11.25 -16.18
CA LEU A 489 3.70 -9.98 -15.46
C LEU A 489 4.55 -9.00 -16.28
N ASN A 490 5.62 -9.46 -16.92
CA ASN A 490 6.40 -8.62 -17.82
C ASN A 490 5.53 -8.04 -18.94
N ASP A 491 4.77 -8.88 -19.64
CA ASP A 491 3.94 -8.45 -20.76
C ASP A 491 2.84 -7.46 -20.31
N PHE A 492 2.28 -7.68 -19.12
CA PHE A 492 1.32 -6.76 -18.51
C PHE A 492 1.94 -5.38 -18.26
N VAL A 493 3.12 -5.33 -17.64
CA VAL A 493 3.83 -4.08 -17.33
C VAL A 493 4.31 -3.39 -18.60
N ASP A 494 4.85 -4.13 -19.57
CA ASP A 494 5.30 -3.61 -20.86
C ASP A 494 4.13 -2.92 -21.59
N LYS A 495 2.96 -3.59 -21.67
CA LYS A 495 1.75 -3.01 -22.27
C LYS A 495 1.29 -1.74 -21.56
N ALA A 496 1.34 -1.71 -20.22
CA ALA A 496 0.98 -0.50 -19.48
C ALA A 496 1.97 0.66 -19.75
N ALA A 497 3.27 0.36 -19.91
CA ALA A 497 4.30 1.33 -20.18
C ALA A 497 4.27 1.92 -21.61
N GLU A 498 3.62 1.26 -22.56
CA GLU A 498 3.37 1.80 -23.91
C GLU A 498 2.51 3.06 -23.85
N GLU A 499 1.46 3.05 -23.03
CA GLU A 499 0.54 4.18 -22.89
C GLU A 499 0.97 5.16 -21.78
N ARG A 500 1.71 4.69 -20.78
CA ARG A 500 2.15 5.46 -19.61
C ARG A 500 3.67 5.46 -19.50
N SER A 501 4.29 6.45 -20.12
CA SER A 501 5.75 6.54 -20.24
C SER A 501 6.51 6.56 -18.90
N GLU A 502 5.87 7.00 -17.81
CA GLU A 502 6.46 7.00 -16.47
C GLU A 502 6.72 5.59 -15.92
N LEU A 503 6.12 4.56 -16.50
CA LEU A 503 6.27 3.16 -16.08
C LEU A 503 7.44 2.44 -16.76
N ARG A 504 8.09 3.08 -17.73
CA ARG A 504 9.22 2.49 -18.47
C ARG A 504 10.35 1.97 -17.56
N PRO A 505 10.72 2.65 -16.46
CA PRO A 505 11.74 2.10 -15.56
C PRO A 505 11.31 0.79 -14.89
N ILE A 506 10.02 0.67 -14.56
CA ILE A 506 9.45 -0.54 -13.96
C ILE A 506 9.42 -1.68 -14.99
N ALA A 507 9.03 -1.38 -16.23
CA ALA A 507 9.03 -2.31 -17.35
C ALA A 507 10.45 -2.85 -17.64
N ALA A 508 11.46 -1.96 -17.65
CA ALA A 508 12.85 -2.36 -17.85
C ALA A 508 13.34 -3.36 -16.80
N ILE A 509 12.94 -3.17 -15.53
CA ILE A 509 13.28 -4.08 -14.42
C ILE A 509 12.59 -5.43 -14.59
N ALA A 510 11.27 -5.43 -14.80
CA ALA A 510 10.51 -6.66 -15.00
C ALA A 510 11.11 -7.49 -16.15
N LYS A 511 11.42 -6.82 -17.26
CA LYS A 511 12.03 -7.42 -18.44
C LYS A 511 13.39 -8.03 -18.19
N ALA A 512 14.28 -7.30 -17.50
CA ALA A 512 15.61 -7.79 -17.21
C ALA A 512 15.58 -9.03 -16.30
N MET A 513 14.71 -9.01 -15.28
CA MET A 513 14.51 -10.16 -14.39
C MET A 513 13.92 -11.36 -15.15
N THR A 514 12.92 -11.16 -16.00
CA THR A 514 12.34 -12.20 -16.84
C THR A 514 13.36 -12.82 -17.80
N ILE A 515 14.22 -12.00 -18.43
CA ILE A 515 15.32 -12.49 -19.27
C ILE A 515 16.29 -13.34 -18.45
N ALA A 516 16.64 -12.92 -17.23
CA ALA A 516 17.53 -13.68 -16.36
C ALA A 516 16.93 -15.04 -15.98
N CYS A 517 15.62 -15.10 -15.70
CA CYS A 517 14.91 -16.36 -15.51
C CYS A 517 15.04 -17.26 -16.75
N GLN A 518 14.78 -16.74 -17.96
CA GLN A 518 14.84 -17.52 -19.21
C GLN A 518 16.24 -18.06 -19.54
N GLN A 519 17.31 -17.44 -19.03
CA GLN A 519 18.69 -17.87 -19.25
C GLN A 519 19.12 -19.05 -18.36
N VAL A 520 18.27 -19.46 -17.41
CA VAL A 520 18.45 -20.64 -16.58
C VAL A 520 18.31 -21.88 -17.46
N LYS A 521 19.43 -22.38 -17.99
CA LYS A 521 19.49 -23.45 -18.99
C LYS A 521 18.76 -24.72 -18.50
N PHE A 522 17.79 -25.20 -19.28
CA PHE A 522 17.43 -26.62 -19.24
C PHE A 522 18.67 -27.46 -19.56
N PRO A 523 19.06 -28.44 -18.72
CA PRO A 523 20.04 -29.43 -19.12
C PRO A 523 19.57 -30.05 -20.43
N ALA A 524 20.38 -29.96 -21.48
CA ALA A 524 20.10 -30.67 -22.73
C ALA A 524 19.95 -32.16 -22.40
N SER A 525 18.78 -32.72 -22.72
CA SER A 525 18.40 -34.11 -22.48
C SER A 525 19.28 -35.10 -23.23
#